data_AF-A0A7S0CHR4-F1
#
_entry.id   AF-A0A7S0CHR4-F1
#
_cell.length_a   1.000
_cell.length_b   1.000
_cell.length_c   1.000
_cell.angle_alpha   90.00
_cell.angle_beta   90.00
_cell.angle_gamma   90.00
#
_symmetry.space_group_name_H-M   'P 1'
#
loop_
_entity.id
_entity.type
_entity.pdbx_description
1 polymer ?
#
loop_
_entity_poly.entity_id
_entity_poly.type
_entity_poly.pdbx_seq_one_letter_code
_entity_poly.pdbx_strand_id
1 'polypeptide(L)'
;KSAYVELYSDSIRWSHYDDADAWINAITTLLENVKTTQPTLLQNVASLCASGTSASCLLIDSNNAGKVSRTPRMYDFDVLSSSNGANSNVGDVSMDGIRAMEILERHAPPKHTARAKTGSLAKLLRWNAEKSLQSGEVLAHQADFVSMFLLNSEPKRQCGAGSQINRRSVTSDWHNCLKLGYDVRKLQWPNW
;
A
#
# COMPACT_ATOMS: atom_id res chain seq x y z
N LYS A 1 -8.17 30.27 -14.32
CA LYS A 1 -8.39 28.94 -13.71
C LYS A 1 -9.76 28.98 -13.06
N SER A 2 -10.66 28.07 -13.42
CA SER A 2 -11.88 27.84 -12.64
C SER A 2 -11.50 27.39 -11.23
N ALA A 3 -12.26 27.80 -10.22
CA ALA A 3 -12.10 27.29 -8.87
C ALA A 3 -12.50 25.80 -8.81
N TYR A 4 -11.96 25.08 -7.84
CA TYR A 4 -12.41 23.72 -7.54
C TYR A 4 -13.89 23.74 -7.12
N VAL A 5 -14.67 22.80 -7.65
CA VAL A 5 -16.07 22.58 -7.28
C VAL A 5 -16.23 21.10 -6.95
N GLU A 6 -16.64 20.80 -5.72
CA GLU A 6 -16.99 19.45 -5.31
C GLU A 6 -18.38 19.10 -5.89
N LEU A 7 -18.44 18.09 -6.76
CA LEU A 7 -19.68 17.66 -7.40
C LEU A 7 -20.38 16.54 -6.63
N TYR A 8 -19.61 15.72 -5.91
CA TYR A 8 -20.10 14.59 -5.13
C TYR A 8 -19.09 14.23 -4.05
N SER A 9 -19.59 13.89 -2.86
CA SER A 9 -18.80 13.39 -1.75
C SER A 9 -19.62 12.35 -1.00
N ASP A 10 -18.97 11.27 -0.59
CA ASP A 10 -19.60 10.14 0.07
C ASP A 10 -18.59 9.46 0.99
N SER A 11 -19.12 8.75 1.99
CA SER A 11 -18.33 8.00 2.94
C SER A 11 -19.11 6.79 3.42
N ILE A 12 -18.41 5.68 3.63
CA ILE A 12 -18.98 4.48 4.21
C ILE A 12 -18.22 4.10 5.46
N ARG A 13 -18.93 3.50 6.42
CA ARG A 13 -18.28 2.80 7.53
C ARG A 13 -17.89 1.41 7.06
N TRP A 14 -16.68 1.00 7.39
CA TRP A 14 -16.14 -0.28 6.98
C TRP A 14 -15.54 -1.02 8.19
N SER A 15 -15.77 -2.33 8.29
CA SER A 15 -15.20 -3.22 9.31
C SER A 15 -14.02 -4.00 8.74
N HIS A 16 -12.88 -4.05 9.45
CA HIS A 16 -11.59 -4.62 8.99
C HIS A 16 -10.76 -3.63 8.15
N TYR A 17 -10.14 -2.68 8.84
CA TYR A 17 -9.31 -1.64 8.23
C TYR A 17 -7.97 -2.16 7.69
N ASP A 18 -7.55 -3.36 8.11
CA ASP A 18 -6.29 -4.04 7.82
C ASP A 18 -6.43 -5.20 6.81
N ASP A 19 -7.50 -5.19 6.02
CA ASP A 19 -7.78 -6.17 4.98
C ASP A 19 -7.83 -5.49 3.59
N ALA A 20 -7.12 -6.08 2.63
CA ALA A 20 -7.00 -5.55 1.28
C ALA A 20 -8.30 -5.70 0.47
N ASP A 21 -8.99 -6.83 0.62
CA ASP A 21 -10.27 -7.07 -0.07
C ASP A 21 -11.32 -6.10 0.44
N ALA A 22 -11.25 -5.80 1.74
CA ALA A 22 -12.02 -4.78 2.40
C ALA A 22 -11.88 -3.39 1.77
N TRP A 23 -10.64 -2.96 1.46
CA TRP A 23 -10.43 -1.68 0.78
C TRP A 23 -11.04 -1.66 -0.62
N ILE A 24 -10.87 -2.75 -1.37
CA ILE A 24 -11.39 -2.87 -2.74
C ILE A 24 -12.92 -2.82 -2.75
N ASN A 25 -13.55 -3.56 -1.85
CA ASN A 25 -15.00 -3.52 -1.69
C ASN A 25 -15.47 -2.12 -1.30
N ALA A 26 -14.77 -1.43 -0.39
CA ALA A 26 -15.12 -0.08 0.01
C ALA A 26 -15.14 0.90 -1.18
N ILE A 27 -14.12 0.84 -2.03
CA ILE A 27 -14.02 1.67 -3.23
C ILE A 27 -15.09 1.31 -4.24
N THR A 28 -15.36 0.02 -4.44
CA THR A 28 -16.40 -0.46 -5.34
C THR A 28 -17.76 0.06 -4.91
N THR A 29 -18.09 -0.05 -3.62
CA THR A 29 -19.32 0.50 -3.05
C THR A 29 -19.42 2.02 -3.24
N LEU A 30 -18.35 2.78 -2.99
CA LEU A 30 -18.35 4.23 -3.21
C LEU A 30 -18.61 4.58 -4.68
N LEU A 31 -18.01 3.86 -5.63
CA LEU A 31 -18.24 4.06 -7.06
C LEU A 31 -19.67 3.67 -7.49
N GLU A 32 -20.22 2.59 -6.92
CA GLU A 32 -21.62 2.18 -7.13
C GLU A 32 -22.61 3.20 -6.58
N ASN A 33 -22.32 3.80 -5.42
CA ASN A 33 -23.13 4.88 -4.85
C ASN A 33 -23.14 6.10 -5.76
N VAL A 34 -21.99 6.49 -6.34
CA VAL A 34 -21.94 7.58 -7.33
C VAL A 34 -22.80 7.22 -8.53
N LYS A 35 -22.70 6.00 -9.06
CA LYS A 35 -23.48 5.56 -10.22
C LYS A 35 -24.99 5.59 -9.95
N THR A 36 -25.39 5.29 -8.72
CA THR A 36 -26.81 5.27 -8.31
C THR A 36 -27.35 6.68 -8.07
N THR A 37 -26.58 7.53 -7.39
CA THR A 37 -27.02 8.88 -6.99
C THR A 37 -26.78 9.93 -8.07
N GLN A 38 -25.74 9.78 -8.88
CA GLN A 38 -25.31 10.70 -9.94
C GLN A 38 -24.89 9.95 -11.23
N PRO A 39 -25.85 9.35 -11.98
CA PRO A 39 -25.55 8.39 -13.07
C PRO A 39 -24.68 8.91 -14.21
N THR A 40 -24.66 10.22 -14.44
CA THR A 40 -23.88 10.88 -15.51
C THR A 40 -22.51 11.37 -15.04
N LEU A 41 -22.24 11.40 -13.73
CA LEU A 41 -21.02 11.99 -13.20
C LEU A 41 -19.78 11.19 -13.62
N LEU A 42 -19.83 9.87 -13.45
CA LEU A 42 -18.72 8.99 -13.81
C LEU A 42 -18.41 8.98 -15.32
N GLN A 43 -19.37 9.35 -16.17
CA GLN A 43 -19.16 9.42 -17.63
C GLN A 43 -18.21 10.54 -18.04
N ASN A 44 -18.03 11.55 -17.18
CA ASN A 44 -17.20 12.72 -17.44
C ASN A 44 -15.88 12.68 -16.64
N VAL A 45 -15.59 11.59 -15.94
CA VAL A 45 -14.35 11.45 -15.16
C VAL A 45 -13.18 11.18 -16.11
N ALA A 46 -12.31 12.17 -16.26
CA ALA A 46 -11.11 12.05 -17.08
C ALA A 46 -9.92 11.39 -16.37
N SER A 47 -9.92 11.40 -15.03
CA SER A 47 -8.82 10.89 -14.21
C SER A 47 -9.30 10.53 -12.81
N LEU A 48 -8.63 9.54 -12.21
CA LEU A 48 -8.83 9.11 -10.83
C LEU A 48 -7.48 9.17 -10.10
N CYS A 49 -7.50 9.61 -8.85
CA CYS A 49 -6.37 9.51 -7.94
C CYS A 49 -6.82 8.83 -6.65
N ALA A 50 -5.99 7.93 -6.13
CA ALA A 50 -6.19 7.34 -4.81
C ALA A 50 -5.23 7.97 -3.81
N SER A 51 -5.73 8.27 -2.62
CA SER A 51 -4.90 8.57 -1.46
C SER A 51 -5.13 7.50 -0.40
N GLY A 52 -4.15 7.31 0.46
CA GLY A 52 -4.18 6.29 1.50
C GLY A 52 -3.48 6.77 2.76
N THR A 53 -3.64 6.00 3.82
CA THR A 53 -2.96 6.27 5.09
C THR A 53 -1.44 6.05 4.96
N SER A 54 -0.66 6.98 5.50
CA SER A 54 0.81 6.97 5.36
C SER A 54 1.43 5.69 5.91
N ALA A 55 2.32 5.06 5.12
CA ALA A 55 3.00 3.81 5.48
C ALA A 55 2.09 2.59 5.73
N SER A 56 0.78 2.68 5.46
CA SER A 56 -0.04 1.47 5.31
C SER A 56 0.37 0.77 4.02
N CYS A 57 0.84 -0.46 4.13
CA CYS A 57 1.37 -1.22 3.01
C CYS A 57 1.10 -2.71 3.15
N LEU A 58 1.22 -3.43 2.05
CA LEU A 58 1.17 -4.89 1.96
C LEU A 58 2.23 -5.38 0.99
N LEU A 59 2.45 -6.70 0.96
CA LEU A 59 3.21 -7.32 -0.12
C LEU A 59 2.25 -8.01 -1.10
N ILE A 60 2.52 -7.82 -2.38
CA ILE A 60 1.83 -8.51 -3.47
C ILE A 60 2.81 -9.39 -4.23
N ASP A 61 2.30 -10.45 -4.85
CA ASP A 61 3.02 -11.22 -5.86
C ASP A 61 2.83 -10.56 -7.24
N SER A 62 3.87 -9.83 -7.65
CA SER A 62 3.93 -9.17 -8.96
C SER A 62 3.90 -10.14 -10.13
N ASN A 63 4.22 -11.43 -9.95
CA ASN A 63 4.14 -12.44 -11.01
C ASN A 63 2.78 -13.15 -11.07
N ASN A 64 1.92 -12.93 -10.07
CA ASN A 64 0.61 -13.56 -9.94
C ASN A 64 -0.50 -12.52 -9.84
N ALA A 65 -0.62 -11.69 -10.88
CA ALA A 65 -1.67 -10.69 -11.03
C ALA A 65 -1.77 -9.69 -9.85
N GLY A 66 -0.70 -9.50 -9.09
CA GLY A 66 -0.69 -8.64 -7.90
C GLY A 66 -1.49 -9.21 -6.72
N LYS A 67 -1.66 -10.54 -6.64
CA LYS A 67 -2.29 -11.21 -5.51
C LYS A 67 -1.60 -10.83 -4.21
N VAL A 68 -2.37 -10.58 -3.16
CA VAL A 68 -1.83 -10.32 -1.81
C VAL A 68 -1.04 -11.55 -1.35
N SER A 69 0.25 -11.35 -1.08
CA SER A 69 1.18 -12.38 -0.61
C SER A 69 1.38 -12.33 0.91
N ARG A 70 1.31 -11.14 1.50
CA ARG A 70 1.33 -10.91 2.94
C ARG A 70 0.29 -9.87 3.33
N THR A 71 -0.37 -10.08 4.46
CA THR A 71 -1.45 -9.22 4.95
C THR A 71 -0.97 -7.78 5.15
N PRO A 72 -1.86 -6.78 5.02
CA PRO A 72 -1.54 -5.41 5.32
C PRO A 72 -0.89 -5.18 6.68
N ARG A 73 0.04 -4.22 6.72
CA ARG A 73 0.56 -3.58 7.93
C ARG A 73 0.17 -2.12 7.90
N MET A 74 -0.71 -1.74 8.81
CA MET A 74 -1.34 -0.43 8.84
C MET A 74 -0.39 0.66 9.35
N TYR A 75 -0.77 1.92 9.14
CA TYR A 75 0.04 3.11 9.45
C TYR A 75 0.54 3.15 10.91
N ASP A 76 -0.18 2.52 11.83
CA ASP A 76 0.10 2.40 13.26
C ASP A 76 0.79 1.09 13.67
N PHE A 77 1.01 0.17 12.74
CA PHE A 77 1.76 -1.06 13.00
C PHE A 77 3.21 -0.71 13.36
N ASP A 78 3.58 -0.95 14.62
CA ASP A 78 4.92 -0.78 15.15
C ASP A 78 5.67 -2.11 15.04
N VAL A 79 6.81 -2.10 14.33
CA VAL A 79 7.58 -3.32 14.11
C VAL A 79 8.10 -3.98 15.39
N LEU A 80 8.17 -3.28 16.51
CA LEU A 80 8.61 -3.86 17.78
C LEU A 80 7.47 -4.46 18.59
N SER A 81 6.29 -3.84 18.63
CA SER A 81 5.23 -4.22 19.58
C SER A 81 3.97 -4.80 18.92
N SER A 82 3.76 -4.57 17.62
CA SER A 82 2.58 -5.11 16.93
C SER A 82 2.73 -6.61 16.66
N SER A 83 1.69 -7.37 16.98
CA SER A 83 1.57 -8.79 16.74
C SER A 83 1.10 -9.10 15.31
N ASN A 84 1.50 -10.25 14.76
CA ASN A 84 0.94 -10.75 13.50
C ASN A 84 -0.23 -11.71 13.82
N GLY A 85 -1.36 -11.16 14.25
CA GLY A 85 -2.58 -11.92 14.54
C GLY A 85 -2.81 -12.30 16.01
N ALA A 86 -3.94 -12.98 16.26
CA ALA A 86 -4.62 -13.10 17.55
C ALA A 86 -3.86 -13.80 18.70
N ASN A 87 -2.70 -14.42 18.43
CA ASN A 87 -2.00 -15.29 19.39
C ASN A 87 -0.64 -14.78 19.86
N SER A 88 -0.32 -13.50 19.69
CA SER A 88 0.88 -12.91 20.33
C SER A 88 0.45 -12.08 21.54
N ASN A 89 1.11 -12.30 22.68
CA ASN A 89 0.88 -11.52 23.88
C ASN A 89 1.17 -10.05 23.58
N VAL A 90 0.18 -9.19 23.81
CA VAL A 90 0.33 -7.74 23.71
C VAL A 90 1.37 -7.31 24.75
N GLY A 91 2.52 -6.81 24.30
CA GLY A 91 3.57 -6.26 25.16
C GLY A 91 4.96 -6.88 24.97
N ASP A 92 5.07 -8.03 24.29
CA ASP A 92 6.39 -8.61 23.99
C ASP A 92 7.06 -7.91 22.79
N VAL A 93 8.35 -7.64 22.93
CA VAL A 93 9.15 -7.07 21.86
C VAL A 93 9.44 -8.14 20.80
N SER A 94 9.11 -7.85 19.55
CA SER A 94 9.40 -8.71 18.41
C SER A 94 10.90 -8.75 18.12
N MET A 95 11.51 -9.94 18.21
CA MET A 95 12.91 -10.15 17.82
C MET A 95 13.15 -9.85 16.33
N ASP A 96 12.17 -10.12 15.46
CA ASP A 96 12.25 -9.76 14.04
C ASP A 96 12.14 -8.25 13.84
N GLY A 97 11.34 -7.58 14.66
CA GLY A 97 11.31 -6.13 14.79
C GLY A 97 12.67 -5.55 15.18
N ILE A 98 13.33 -6.12 16.20
CA ILE A 98 14.67 -5.69 16.61
C ILE A 98 15.66 -5.82 15.46
N ARG A 99 15.71 -6.98 14.80
CA ARG A 99 16.59 -7.22 13.63
C ARG A 99 16.33 -6.23 12.50
N ALA A 100 15.06 -5.94 12.22
CA ALA A 100 14.67 -4.94 11.21
C ALA A 100 15.19 -3.55 11.57
N MET A 101 15.06 -3.15 12.83
CA MET A 101 15.56 -1.86 13.31
C MET A 101 17.09 -1.81 13.29
N GLU A 102 17.81 -2.86 13.68
CA GLU A 102 19.27 -2.90 13.63
C GLU A 102 19.82 -2.69 12.21
N ILE A 103 19.22 -3.32 11.21
CA ILE A 103 19.57 -3.11 9.79
C ILE A 103 19.30 -1.66 9.41
N LEU A 104 18.11 -1.15 9.75
CA LEU A 104 17.71 0.20 9.41
C LEU A 104 18.62 1.26 10.04
N GLU A 105 19.05 1.08 11.28
CA GLU A 105 19.94 2.00 11.99
C GLU A 105 21.38 1.96 11.47
N ARG A 106 21.82 0.81 10.96
CA ARG A 106 23.15 0.63 10.36
C ARG A 106 23.27 1.31 9.00
N HIS A 107 22.19 1.29 8.21
CA HIS A 107 22.22 1.70 6.80
C HIS A 107 21.58 3.08 6.56
N ALA A 108 20.44 3.37 7.18
CA ALA A 108 19.76 4.64 6.95
C ALA A 108 20.46 5.81 7.66
N PRO A 109 20.59 6.99 7.02
CA PRO A 109 21.22 8.15 7.62
C PRO A 109 20.63 8.52 8.99
N PRO A 110 21.43 9.05 9.92
CA PRO A 110 20.92 9.57 11.19
C PRO A 110 19.73 10.51 10.99
N LYS A 111 18.68 10.31 11.79
CA LYS A 111 17.42 11.10 11.75
C LYS A 111 16.65 11.04 10.42
N HIS A 112 16.98 10.11 9.51
CA HIS A 112 16.20 9.91 8.29
C HIS A 112 14.78 9.43 8.62
N THR A 113 13.76 9.93 7.93
CA THR A 113 12.35 9.59 8.22
C THR A 113 12.02 8.11 8.02
N ALA A 114 12.79 7.39 7.20
CA ALA A 114 12.64 5.95 7.01
C ALA A 114 12.98 5.14 8.28
N ARG A 115 13.69 5.73 9.26
CA ARG A 115 14.06 5.10 10.55
C ARG A 115 12.89 4.95 11.54
N ALA A 116 11.68 5.38 11.17
CA ALA A 116 10.53 5.24 12.04
C ALA A 116 10.10 3.77 12.17
N LYS A 117 9.80 3.32 13.40
CA LYS A 117 9.30 1.95 13.69
C LYS A 117 7.99 1.61 12.98
N THR A 118 7.22 2.63 12.62
CA THR A 118 5.95 2.51 11.86
C THR A 118 6.12 2.80 10.37
N GLY A 119 7.35 3.06 9.90
CA GLY A 119 7.66 3.34 8.50
C GLY A 119 7.56 2.09 7.60
N SER A 120 7.30 2.30 6.30
CA SER A 120 7.18 1.21 5.33
C SER A 120 8.49 0.43 5.13
N LEU A 121 9.65 1.08 5.24
CA LEU A 121 10.95 0.37 5.20
C LEU A 121 11.13 -0.57 6.39
N ALA A 122 10.80 -0.12 7.61
CA ALA A 122 10.86 -0.97 8.80
C ALA A 122 9.93 -2.19 8.65
N LYS A 123 8.71 -2.00 8.15
CA LYS A 123 7.74 -3.07 7.89
C LYS A 123 8.26 -4.07 6.85
N LEU A 124 8.90 -3.60 5.78
CA LEU A 124 9.53 -4.43 4.76
C LEU A 124 10.66 -5.28 5.33
N LEU A 125 11.56 -4.65 6.09
CA LEU A 125 12.68 -5.35 6.75
C LEU A 125 12.16 -6.37 7.76
N ARG A 126 11.11 -6.06 8.52
CA ARG A 126 10.49 -7.01 9.45
C ARG A 126 9.87 -8.19 8.72
N TRP A 127 9.16 -7.98 7.60
CA TRP A 127 8.66 -9.11 6.80
C TRP A 127 9.82 -10.00 6.34
N ASN A 128 10.92 -9.41 5.87
CA ASN A 128 12.09 -10.18 5.45
C ASN A 128 12.74 -10.96 6.61
N ALA A 129 12.77 -10.39 7.82
CA ALA A 129 13.30 -11.05 9.01
C ALA A 129 12.41 -12.22 9.48
N GLU A 130 11.09 -12.07 9.44
CA GLU A 130 10.13 -13.14 9.77
C GLU A 130 10.20 -14.30 8.76
N LYS A 131 10.30 -13.95 7.47
CA LYS A 131 10.46 -14.89 6.37
C LYS A 131 11.05 -14.15 5.18
N SER A 132 12.20 -14.62 4.68
CA SER A 132 12.87 -14.03 3.53
C SER A 132 11.90 -13.74 2.37
N LEU A 133 12.06 -12.57 1.77
CA LEU A 133 11.25 -12.16 0.62
C LEU A 133 11.45 -13.14 -0.55
N GLN A 134 10.36 -13.50 -1.21
CA GLN A 134 10.35 -14.38 -2.37
C GLN A 134 10.48 -13.57 -3.66
N SER A 135 10.97 -14.23 -4.71
CA SER A 135 11.00 -13.63 -6.04
C SER A 135 9.59 -13.26 -6.49
N GLY A 136 9.38 -11.98 -6.82
CA GLY A 136 8.09 -11.44 -7.19
C GLY A 136 7.31 -10.75 -6.07
N GLU A 137 7.71 -10.89 -4.80
CA GLU A 137 7.13 -10.09 -3.71
C GLU A 137 7.54 -8.62 -3.87
N VAL A 138 6.54 -7.75 -4.01
CA VAL A 138 6.72 -6.30 -4.15
C VAL A 138 5.87 -5.59 -3.11
N LEU A 139 6.44 -4.58 -2.47
CA LEU A 139 5.71 -3.71 -1.55
C LEU A 139 4.81 -2.77 -2.34
N ALA A 140 3.54 -2.70 -1.96
CA ALA A 140 2.60 -1.68 -2.39
C ALA A 140 2.07 -0.94 -1.16
N HIS A 141 2.03 0.39 -1.20
CA HIS A 141 1.25 1.16 -0.24
C HIS A 141 -0.24 0.97 -0.54
N GLN A 142 -1.09 1.29 0.45
CA GLN A 142 -2.55 1.21 0.30
C GLN A 142 -3.03 1.96 -0.96
N ALA A 143 -2.54 3.18 -1.18
CA ALA A 143 -2.88 3.98 -2.36
C ALA A 143 -2.40 3.33 -3.67
N ASP A 144 -1.21 2.73 -3.66
CA ASP A 144 -0.63 2.04 -4.81
C ASP A 144 -1.47 0.81 -5.20
N PHE A 145 -1.85 0.00 -4.20
CA PHE A 145 -2.67 -1.19 -4.39
C PHE A 145 -4.06 -0.84 -4.93
N VAL A 146 -4.69 0.18 -4.37
CA VAL A 146 -5.98 0.70 -4.83
C VAL A 146 -5.88 1.23 -6.27
N SER A 147 -4.88 2.05 -6.56
CA SER A 147 -4.67 2.59 -7.91
C SER A 147 -4.45 1.47 -8.91
N MET A 148 -3.65 0.46 -8.54
CA MET A 148 -3.43 -0.73 -9.34
C MET A 148 -4.74 -1.50 -9.59
N PHE A 149 -5.63 -1.61 -8.59
CA PHE A 149 -6.94 -2.21 -8.80
C PHE A 149 -7.80 -1.41 -9.79
N LEU A 150 -7.91 -0.09 -9.61
CA LEU A 150 -8.71 0.80 -10.46
C LEU A 150 -8.24 0.84 -11.91
N LEU A 151 -6.93 0.70 -12.15
CA LEU A 151 -6.39 0.63 -13.51
C LEU A 151 -6.71 -0.70 -14.24
N ASN A 152 -7.11 -1.74 -13.50
CA ASN A 152 -7.22 -3.12 -14.00
C ASN A 152 -8.66 -3.66 -14.03
N SER A 153 -9.69 -2.81 -13.84
CA SER A 153 -11.10 -3.21 -13.75
C SER A 153 -11.80 -3.47 -15.10
N GLU A 154 -11.08 -3.37 -16.22
CA GLU A 154 -11.56 -3.79 -17.55
C GLU A 154 -11.16 -5.26 -17.77
N PRO A 155 -12.10 -6.22 -17.96
CA PRO A 155 -11.75 -7.64 -18.20
C PRO A 155 -10.84 -7.86 -19.41
N LYS A 156 -10.84 -6.94 -20.40
CA LYS A 156 -9.95 -6.96 -21.58
C LYS A 156 -8.62 -6.22 -21.38
N ARG A 157 -8.51 -5.46 -20.28
CA ARG A 157 -7.29 -4.81 -19.81
C ARG A 157 -6.91 -5.27 -18.41
N GLN A 158 -7.35 -6.47 -18.01
CA GLN A 158 -6.57 -7.22 -17.05
C GLN A 158 -5.18 -7.25 -17.67
N CYS A 159 -4.17 -6.76 -16.95
CA CYS A 159 -2.80 -7.20 -17.18
C CYS A 159 -2.82 -8.74 -17.17
N GLY A 160 -3.01 -9.37 -18.33
CA GLY A 160 -3.28 -10.81 -18.47
C GLY A 160 -4.42 -11.25 -19.39
N ALA A 161 -5.37 -10.39 -19.80
CA ALA A 161 -6.44 -10.80 -20.73
C ALA A 161 -6.06 -10.54 -22.19
N GLY A 162 -5.05 -11.27 -22.66
CA GLY A 162 -4.56 -11.21 -24.05
C GLY A 162 -3.04 -11.33 -24.18
N SER A 163 -2.32 -11.24 -23.06
CA SER A 163 -0.89 -11.53 -22.96
C SER A 163 -0.71 -12.59 -21.89
N GLN A 164 0.02 -13.67 -22.19
CA GLN A 164 0.37 -14.76 -21.25
C GLN A 164 1.24 -14.32 -20.04
N ILE A 165 1.22 -13.03 -19.70
CA ILE A 165 2.07 -12.44 -18.66
C ILE A 165 1.16 -11.86 -17.58
N ASN A 166 0.87 -12.66 -16.55
CA ASN A 166 0.20 -12.26 -15.30
C ASN A 166 1.07 -11.34 -14.41
N ARG A 167 1.90 -10.47 -15.02
CA ARG A 167 2.79 -9.58 -14.27
C ARG A 167 2.13 -8.25 -14.00
N ARG A 168 2.28 -7.75 -12.77
CA ARG A 168 1.90 -6.40 -12.38
C ARG A 168 3.10 -5.60 -11.91
N SER A 169 3.17 -4.35 -12.35
CA SER A 169 4.14 -3.38 -11.86
C SER A 169 3.45 -2.48 -10.84
N VAL A 170 4.09 -2.29 -9.68
CA VAL A 170 3.66 -1.32 -8.68
C VAL A 170 4.28 0.02 -9.03
N THR A 171 3.44 1.04 -9.18
CA THR A 171 3.86 2.44 -9.25
C THR A 171 3.40 3.13 -7.98
N SER A 172 4.26 3.98 -7.42
CA SER A 172 3.96 4.76 -6.22
C SER A 172 4.42 6.20 -6.40
N ASP A 173 3.90 7.09 -5.56
CA ASP A 173 4.32 8.48 -5.52
C ASP A 173 5.39 8.72 -4.45
N TRP A 174 6.11 9.83 -4.58
CA TRP A 174 7.21 10.17 -3.70
C TRP A 174 6.82 10.38 -2.23
N HIS A 175 5.54 10.65 -1.90
CA HIS A 175 5.10 10.89 -0.53
C HIS A 175 4.93 9.56 0.20
N ASN A 176 4.38 8.57 -0.48
CA ASN A 176 4.30 7.20 0.02
C ASN A 176 5.70 6.59 0.14
N CYS A 177 6.54 6.75 -0.89
CA CYS A 177 7.90 6.20 -0.89
C CYS A 177 8.88 6.90 0.09
N LEU A 178 8.55 8.07 0.64
CA LEU A 178 9.41 8.80 1.57
C LEU A 178 9.77 7.98 2.82
N LYS A 179 8.78 7.32 3.44
CA LYS A 179 9.00 6.42 4.60
C LYS A 179 9.55 5.04 4.20
N LEU A 180 9.63 4.76 2.89
CA LEU A 180 10.32 3.61 2.32
C LEU A 180 11.81 3.89 2.07
N GLY A 181 12.24 5.16 2.13
CA GLY A 181 13.64 5.57 1.95
C GLY A 181 13.91 6.43 0.72
N TYR A 182 12.90 6.71 -0.11
CA TYR A 182 13.09 7.49 -1.33
C TYR A 182 13.57 8.91 -1.06
N ASP A 183 14.58 9.36 -1.81
CA ASP A 183 15.10 10.72 -1.70
C ASP A 183 14.25 11.66 -2.56
N VAL A 184 13.30 12.34 -1.91
CA VAL A 184 12.39 13.30 -2.58
C VAL A 184 13.09 14.57 -3.08
N ARG A 185 14.34 14.83 -2.65
CA ARG A 185 15.13 15.97 -3.16
C ARG A 185 15.85 15.61 -4.44
N LYS A 186 16.37 14.38 -4.54
CA LYS A 186 17.10 13.88 -5.71
C LYS A 186 16.25 13.07 -6.68
N LEU A 187 15.01 12.74 -6.30
CA LEU A 187 14.08 11.93 -7.08
C LEU A 187 14.65 10.56 -7.45
N GLN A 188 15.26 9.88 -6.47
CA GLN A 188 15.86 8.57 -6.65
C GLN A 188 15.84 7.73 -5.39
N TRP A 189 15.99 6.42 -5.56
CA TRP A 189 16.35 5.53 -4.46
C TRP A 189 17.80 5.81 -4.04
N PRO A 190 18.07 5.93 -2.73
CA PRO A 190 19.44 6.12 -2.27
C PRO A 190 20.25 4.82 -2.39
N ASN A 191 21.59 4.95 -2.34
CA ASN A 191 22.50 3.81 -2.40
C ASN A 191 22.59 2.99 -1.11
N TRP A 192 22.11 3.55 0.01
CA TRP A 192 22.24 2.95 1.34
C TRP A 192 21.15 1.91 1.60
#